data_AF-A0AAV1A1P7-F1
#
_entry.id   AF-A0AAV1A1P7-F1
#
_cell.length_a   1.000
_cell.length_b   1.000
_cell.length_c   1.000
_cell.angle_alpha   90.00
_cell.angle_beta   90.00
_cell.angle_gamma   90.00
#
_symmetry.space_group_name_H-M   'P 1'
#
loop_
_entity.id
_entity.type
_entity.pdbx_description
1 polymer ?
#
loop_
_entity_poly.entity_id
_entity_poly.type
_entity_poly.pdbx_seq_one_letter_code
_entity_poly.pdbx_strand_id
1 'polypeptide(L)'
;MPATDYQSSSPSSLTQFGRSILSFRREQEDLLSLKWIGKLLDCFLVCQEEFKAILYSHKRQASRSPLDRMVSDYFERSVKALDVCNAIRDGVEQIRLWQKLLEIVLYALDHERSIGEGQFRRAKKALIDLSISMLDDNKDSNVAQRNRSFGRNNGGREKDHSHGNSHGNNNYQHQSLGHFRSLSWSVSRTWSAARQLQAIGNNINPPKANDLIATNGLAMSVYVMNSVLLFVMWALVAAIPCQDRGLQVHFTIPRSYTWAIPLLALHDRILEESKKRERKNACGLLREIQQIEKSVRQMSELADSAQFPLTEEKEVEVRQRVQEVSKVCDALKDGLDPLERQVREVFHRIVRSRTEGLDSLGSRPNNAE
;
A
#
# COMPACT_ATOMS: atom_id res chain seq x y z
N MET A 1 32.36 -7.91 -47.97
CA MET A 1 32.07 -8.57 -46.68
C MET A 1 30.68 -8.15 -46.24
N PRO A 2 29.72 -9.07 -46.06
CA PRO A 2 28.38 -8.69 -45.65
C PRO A 2 28.38 -8.40 -44.14
N ALA A 3 27.70 -7.31 -43.77
CA ALA A 3 27.42 -6.93 -42.40
C ALA A 3 26.53 -8.00 -41.76
N THR A 4 26.98 -8.59 -40.66
CA THR A 4 26.16 -9.45 -39.82
C THR A 4 25.27 -8.57 -38.97
N ASP A 5 23.99 -8.50 -39.34
CA ASP A 5 22.91 -8.05 -38.47
C ASP A 5 22.89 -8.91 -37.20
N TYR A 6 23.44 -8.39 -36.10
CA TYR A 6 23.13 -8.89 -34.77
C TYR A 6 21.69 -8.47 -34.46
N GLN A 7 20.72 -9.28 -34.91
CA GLN A 7 19.40 -9.29 -34.32
C GLN A 7 19.58 -9.65 -32.85
N SER A 8 19.55 -8.64 -31.99
CA SER A 8 19.44 -8.79 -30.56
C SER A 8 18.12 -9.49 -30.26
N SER A 9 18.16 -10.81 -30.13
CA SER A 9 17.09 -11.61 -29.58
C SER A 9 16.82 -11.11 -28.16
N SER A 10 15.89 -10.18 -28.05
CA SER A 10 15.37 -9.71 -26.77
C SER A 10 14.86 -10.94 -26.02
N PRO A 11 15.28 -11.18 -24.77
CA PRO A 11 14.76 -12.32 -24.02
C PRO A 11 13.24 -12.23 -23.98
N SER A 12 12.58 -13.33 -24.36
CA SER A 12 11.12 -13.47 -24.54
C SER A 12 10.28 -13.03 -23.32
N SER A 13 10.89 -12.95 -22.14
CA SER A 13 10.31 -12.43 -20.89
C SER A 13 10.05 -10.93 -20.89
N LEU A 14 10.95 -10.13 -21.49
CA LEU A 14 10.78 -8.67 -21.57
C LEU A 14 9.60 -8.27 -22.48
N THR A 15 9.30 -9.11 -23.47
CA THR A 15 8.12 -8.95 -24.32
C THR A 15 6.85 -9.32 -23.59
N GLN A 16 6.87 -10.29 -22.67
CA GLN A 16 5.71 -10.68 -21.87
C GLN A 16 5.32 -9.60 -20.86
N PHE A 17 6.28 -9.01 -20.13
CA PHE A 17 5.98 -7.86 -19.26
C PHE A 17 5.47 -6.65 -20.03
N GLY A 18 6.12 -6.31 -21.16
CA GLY A 18 5.64 -5.24 -22.04
C GLY A 18 4.21 -5.50 -22.54
N ARG A 19 3.88 -6.76 -22.90
CA ARG A 19 2.52 -7.18 -23.30
C ARG A 19 1.51 -7.08 -22.15
N SER A 20 1.88 -7.48 -20.94
CA SER A 20 1.02 -7.33 -19.74
C SER A 20 0.81 -5.86 -19.37
N ILE A 21 1.83 -5.00 -19.49
CA ILE A 21 1.63 -3.54 -19.36
C ILE A 21 0.69 -3.01 -20.46
N LEU A 22 0.83 -3.49 -21.69
CA LEU A 22 -0.06 -3.09 -22.78
C LEU A 22 -1.53 -3.48 -22.52
N SER A 23 -1.82 -4.56 -21.78
CA SER A 23 -3.22 -4.84 -21.37
C SER A 23 -3.75 -3.82 -20.37
N PHE A 24 -2.94 -3.29 -19.44
CA PHE A 24 -3.35 -2.19 -18.55
C PHE A 24 -3.67 -0.88 -19.29
N ARG A 25 -3.11 -0.68 -20.49
CA ARG A 25 -3.41 0.49 -21.32
C ARG A 25 -4.87 0.51 -21.78
N ARG A 26 -5.46 -0.67 -22.00
CA ARG A 26 -6.81 -0.82 -22.59
C ARG A 26 -7.92 -0.72 -21.53
N GLU A 27 -7.60 -0.94 -20.26
CA GLU A 27 -8.53 -0.89 -19.12
C GLU A 27 -8.56 0.53 -18.50
N GLN A 28 -9.18 1.48 -19.20
CA GLN A 28 -9.23 2.88 -18.75
C GLN A 28 -10.13 3.12 -17.54
N GLU A 29 -11.25 2.40 -17.44
CA GLU A 29 -12.29 2.63 -16.41
C GLU A 29 -11.93 2.10 -15.01
N ASP A 30 -10.91 1.24 -14.94
CA ASP A 30 -10.52 0.54 -13.70
C ASP A 30 -9.19 1.03 -13.12
N LEU A 31 -8.57 2.07 -13.68
CA LEU A 31 -7.27 2.58 -13.21
C LEU A 31 -7.29 2.87 -11.69
N LEU A 32 -6.31 2.33 -10.97
CA LEU A 32 -6.17 2.44 -9.51
C LEU A 32 -7.40 1.94 -8.72
N SER A 33 -8.18 0.99 -9.25
CA SER A 33 -9.11 0.17 -8.45
C SER A 33 -8.37 -0.94 -7.69
N LEU A 34 -9.00 -1.54 -6.68
CA LEU A 34 -8.45 -2.72 -5.97
C LEU A 34 -8.10 -3.84 -6.96
N LYS A 35 -8.97 -4.08 -7.94
CA LYS A 35 -8.76 -5.08 -9.02
C LYS A 35 -7.54 -4.75 -9.87
N TRP A 36 -7.37 -3.48 -10.24
CA TRP A 36 -6.24 -3.03 -11.05
C TRP A 36 -4.92 -3.16 -10.30
N ILE A 37 -4.89 -2.78 -9.02
CA ILE A 37 -3.72 -2.96 -8.16
C ILE A 37 -3.39 -4.45 -8.01
N GLY A 38 -4.40 -5.31 -7.81
CA GLY A 38 -4.19 -6.75 -7.74
C GLY A 38 -3.55 -7.32 -9.00
N LYS A 39 -4.03 -6.94 -10.18
CA LYS A 39 -3.39 -7.31 -11.46
C LYS A 39 -1.95 -6.80 -11.55
N LEU A 40 -1.67 -5.58 -11.08
CA LEU A 40 -0.32 -5.01 -11.12
C LEU A 40 0.64 -5.84 -10.27
N LEU A 41 0.20 -6.27 -9.08
CA LEU A 41 0.97 -7.14 -8.20
C LEU A 41 1.16 -8.53 -8.79
N ASP A 42 0.14 -9.12 -9.42
CA ASP A 42 0.30 -10.40 -10.11
C ASP A 42 1.35 -10.32 -11.23
N CYS A 43 1.30 -9.26 -12.04
CA CYS A 43 2.31 -9.03 -13.09
C CYS A 43 3.71 -8.85 -12.48
N PHE A 44 3.84 -8.11 -11.39
CA PHE A 44 5.10 -7.95 -10.68
C PHE A 44 5.66 -9.28 -10.18
N LEU A 45 4.82 -10.11 -9.55
CA LEU A 45 5.19 -11.42 -9.02
C LEU A 45 5.65 -12.37 -10.13
N VAL A 46 5.01 -12.34 -11.31
CA VAL A 46 5.45 -13.10 -12.49
C VAL A 46 6.81 -12.61 -12.97
N CYS A 47 7.00 -11.31 -13.13
CA CYS A 47 8.28 -10.75 -13.59
C CYS A 47 9.43 -11.02 -12.64
N GLN A 48 9.16 -10.97 -11.34
CA GLN A 48 10.16 -11.29 -10.34
C GLN A 48 10.61 -12.75 -10.45
N GLU A 49 9.69 -13.67 -10.75
CA GLU A 49 10.01 -15.08 -10.86
C GLU A 49 10.71 -15.44 -12.18
N GLU A 50 10.34 -14.79 -13.29
CA GLU A 50 11.09 -14.86 -14.53
C GLU A 50 12.51 -14.28 -14.37
N PHE A 51 12.64 -13.14 -13.69
CA PHE A 51 13.94 -12.53 -13.42
C PHE A 51 14.83 -13.45 -12.58
N LYS A 52 14.26 -14.07 -11.55
CA LYS A 52 14.96 -15.08 -10.73
C LYS A 52 15.42 -16.27 -11.59
N ALA A 53 14.57 -16.79 -12.46
CA ALA A 53 14.93 -17.88 -13.37
C ALA A 53 16.07 -17.50 -14.32
N ILE A 54 16.10 -16.25 -14.82
CA ILE A 54 17.19 -15.71 -15.65
C ILE A 54 18.51 -15.69 -14.87
N LEU A 55 18.49 -15.16 -13.64
CA LEU A 55 19.68 -15.11 -12.77
C LEU A 55 20.20 -16.50 -12.43
N TYR A 56 19.30 -17.44 -12.11
CA TYR A 56 19.67 -18.81 -11.80
C TYR A 56 20.30 -19.53 -13.00
N SER A 57 19.70 -19.38 -14.19
CA SER A 57 20.21 -19.97 -15.44
C SER A 57 21.61 -19.45 -15.79
N HIS A 58 21.90 -18.20 -15.43
CA HIS A 58 23.17 -17.54 -15.71
C HIS A 58 24.00 -17.31 -14.44
N LYS A 59 23.88 -18.17 -13.42
CA LYS A 59 24.49 -17.99 -12.09
C LYS A 59 25.99 -17.63 -12.15
N ARG A 60 26.77 -18.29 -13.03
CA ARG A 60 28.20 -18.00 -13.19
C ARG A 60 28.50 -16.58 -13.66
N GLN A 61 27.64 -16.01 -14.52
CA GLN A 61 27.77 -14.63 -14.99
C GLN A 61 27.24 -13.66 -13.93
N ALA A 62 26.16 -14.02 -13.23
CA ALA A 62 25.58 -13.23 -12.13
C ALA A 62 26.54 -13.04 -10.96
N SER A 63 27.44 -14.00 -10.70
CA SER A 63 28.48 -13.90 -9.67
C SER A 63 29.77 -13.19 -10.13
N ARG A 64 29.82 -12.68 -11.37
CA ARG A 64 30.98 -11.98 -11.93
C ARG A 64 30.72 -10.49 -12.12
N SER A 65 31.79 -9.70 -12.02
CA SER A 65 31.73 -8.26 -12.28
C SER A 65 31.49 -7.96 -13.77
N PRO A 66 30.66 -6.95 -14.11
CA PRO A 66 29.97 -5.99 -13.23
C PRO A 66 28.58 -6.42 -12.73
N LEU A 67 28.08 -7.59 -13.17
CA LEU A 67 26.71 -8.02 -12.92
C LEU A 67 26.44 -8.34 -11.45
N ASP A 68 27.43 -8.85 -10.72
CA ASP A 68 27.38 -9.12 -9.28
C ASP A 68 26.95 -7.89 -8.47
N ARG A 69 27.55 -6.73 -8.75
CA ARG A 69 27.22 -5.46 -8.11
C ARG A 69 25.82 -5.00 -8.46
N MET A 70 25.43 -5.09 -9.74
CA MET A 70 24.09 -4.69 -10.18
C MET A 70 22.99 -5.52 -9.51
N VAL A 71 23.21 -6.84 -9.38
CA VAL A 71 22.30 -7.76 -8.69
C VAL A 71 22.26 -7.48 -7.19
N SER A 72 23.41 -7.23 -6.56
CA SER A 72 23.49 -6.82 -5.15
C SER A 72 22.70 -5.53 -4.91
N ASP A 73 22.90 -4.51 -5.73
CA ASP A 73 22.20 -3.23 -5.59
C ASP A 73 20.68 -3.38 -5.80
N TYR A 74 20.26 -4.30 -6.69
CA TYR A 74 18.84 -4.65 -6.84
C TYR A 74 18.26 -5.23 -5.56
N PHE A 75 18.98 -6.16 -4.90
CA PHE A 75 18.51 -6.74 -3.64
C PHE A 75 18.48 -5.71 -2.50
N GLU A 76 19.45 -4.82 -2.43
CA GLU A 76 19.43 -3.70 -1.47
C GLU A 76 18.22 -2.79 -1.67
N ARG A 77 17.87 -2.46 -2.93
CA ARG A 77 16.62 -1.72 -3.22
C ARG A 77 15.37 -2.53 -2.90
N SER A 78 15.40 -3.85 -3.11
CA SER A 78 14.28 -4.73 -2.80
C SER A 78 14.01 -4.79 -1.29
N VAL A 79 15.05 -4.74 -0.45
CA VAL A 79 14.87 -4.59 1.01
C VAL A 79 14.11 -3.32 1.35
N LYS A 80 14.49 -2.19 0.73
CA LYS A 80 13.78 -0.91 0.95
C LYS A 80 12.31 -0.97 0.53
N ALA A 81 11.97 -1.80 -0.45
CA ALA A 81 10.59 -2.05 -0.85
C ALA A 81 9.78 -2.81 0.21
N LEU A 82 10.41 -3.54 1.14
CA LEU A 82 9.73 -4.18 2.26
C LEU A 82 9.10 -3.15 3.21
N ASP A 83 9.78 -2.02 3.44
CA ASP A 83 9.23 -0.93 4.25
C ASP A 83 7.99 -0.32 3.59
N VAL A 84 7.98 -0.22 2.25
CA VAL A 84 6.80 0.19 1.50
C VAL A 84 5.67 -0.82 1.70
N CYS A 85 5.94 -2.13 1.56
CA CYS A 85 4.93 -3.17 1.79
C CYS A 85 4.30 -3.08 3.20
N ASN A 86 5.10 -2.78 4.23
CA ASN A 86 4.60 -2.55 5.59
C ASN A 86 3.66 -1.35 5.66
N ALA A 87 4.06 -0.21 5.09
CA ALA A 87 3.23 0.99 5.06
C ALA A 87 1.92 0.77 4.29
N ILE A 88 1.97 0.01 3.19
CA ILE A 88 0.80 -0.33 2.39
C ILE A 88 -0.16 -1.24 3.15
N ARG A 89 0.35 -2.23 3.89
CA ARG A 89 -0.48 -3.05 4.78
C ARG A 89 -1.18 -2.17 5.83
N ASP A 90 -0.47 -1.25 6.46
CA ASP A 90 -1.07 -0.34 7.45
C ASP A 90 -2.13 0.57 6.81
N GLY A 91 -1.90 1.04 5.59
CA GLY A 91 -2.90 1.77 4.80
C GLY A 91 -4.13 0.92 4.43
N VAL A 92 -3.96 -0.36 4.12
CA VAL A 92 -5.07 -1.31 3.92
C VAL A 92 -5.89 -1.46 5.20
N GLU A 93 -5.25 -1.58 6.37
CA GLU A 93 -5.93 -1.60 7.67
C GLU A 93 -6.70 -0.31 7.95
N GLN A 94 -6.16 0.84 7.54
CA GLN A 94 -6.88 2.13 7.63
C GLN A 94 -8.15 2.11 6.76
N ILE A 95 -8.08 1.58 5.54
CA ILE A 95 -9.28 1.43 4.68
C ILE A 95 -10.29 0.46 5.31
N ARG A 96 -9.85 -0.63 5.95
CA ARG A 96 -10.75 -1.54 6.70
C ARG A 96 -11.44 -0.84 7.86
N LEU A 97 -10.75 0.07 8.56
CA LEU A 97 -11.39 0.88 9.60
C LEU A 97 -12.49 1.77 9.02
N TRP A 98 -12.26 2.37 7.85
CA TRP A 98 -13.28 3.15 7.15
C TRP A 98 -14.47 2.31 6.73
N GLN A 99 -14.23 1.10 6.22
CA GLN A 99 -15.28 0.13 5.91
C GLN A 99 -16.16 -0.16 7.14
N LYS A 100 -15.55 -0.43 8.31
CA LYS A 100 -16.30 -0.68 9.56
C LYS A 100 -17.18 0.50 9.96
N LEU A 101 -16.72 1.74 9.75
CA LEU A 101 -17.52 2.93 10.02
C LEU A 101 -18.71 3.05 9.05
N LEU A 102 -18.52 2.74 7.77
CA LEU A 102 -19.62 2.66 6.80
C LEU A 102 -20.61 1.54 7.14
N GLU A 103 -20.15 0.39 7.61
CA GLU A 103 -21.03 -0.71 8.06
C GLU A 103 -21.91 -0.29 9.25
N ILE A 104 -21.42 0.58 10.15
CA ILE A 104 -22.25 1.16 11.22
C ILE A 104 -23.34 2.07 10.64
N VAL A 105 -23.02 2.85 9.60
CA VAL A 105 -24.00 3.70 8.89
C VAL A 105 -25.07 2.83 8.24
N LEU A 106 -24.67 1.77 7.54
CA LEU A 106 -25.58 0.79 6.94
C LEU A 106 -26.48 0.18 8.02
N TYR A 107 -25.91 -0.41 9.08
CA TYR A 107 -26.70 -1.04 10.14
C TYR A 107 -27.68 -0.08 10.83
N ALA A 108 -27.33 1.20 10.96
CA ALA A 108 -28.22 2.18 11.57
C ALA A 108 -29.41 2.53 10.66
N LEU A 109 -29.20 2.58 9.34
CA LEU A 109 -30.20 3.06 8.37
C LEU A 109 -30.91 1.95 7.57
N ASP A 110 -30.37 0.73 7.61
CA ASP A 110 -30.92 -0.47 6.95
C ASP A 110 -31.94 -1.15 7.86
N HIS A 111 -33.10 -0.51 8.00
CA HIS A 111 -34.25 -1.05 8.73
C HIS A 111 -35.51 -1.02 7.86
N GLU A 112 -36.27 -2.13 7.90
CA GLU A 112 -37.56 -2.28 7.22
C GLU A 112 -38.68 -1.41 7.82
N ARG A 113 -38.45 -0.81 9.00
CA ARG A 113 -39.38 0.09 9.69
C ARG A 113 -39.00 1.55 9.49
N SER A 114 -39.92 2.47 9.82
CA SER A 114 -39.69 3.93 9.82
C SER A 114 -38.38 4.29 10.52
N ILE A 115 -37.50 5.02 9.83
CA ILE A 115 -36.18 5.37 10.36
C ILE A 115 -36.36 6.50 11.39
N GLY A 116 -36.05 6.20 12.65
CA GLY A 116 -36.16 7.16 13.76
C GLY A 116 -34.96 8.10 13.89
N GLU A 117 -35.15 9.23 14.57
CA GLU A 117 -34.12 10.25 14.80
C GLU A 117 -32.84 9.68 15.46
N GLY A 118 -33.00 8.74 16.41
CA GLY A 118 -31.86 8.09 17.08
C GLY A 118 -30.93 7.35 16.13
N GLN A 119 -31.48 6.73 15.08
CA GLN A 119 -30.68 6.01 14.08
C GLN A 119 -29.89 6.98 13.21
N PHE A 120 -30.51 8.09 12.79
CA PHE A 120 -29.80 9.15 12.08
C PHE A 120 -28.69 9.78 12.90
N ARG A 121 -28.90 10.00 14.21
CA ARG A 121 -27.83 10.50 15.08
C ARG A 121 -26.65 9.53 15.14
N ARG A 122 -26.91 8.21 15.18
CA ARG A 122 -25.86 7.17 15.15
C ARG A 122 -25.11 7.17 13.82
N ALA A 123 -25.83 7.16 12.70
CA ALA A 123 -25.25 7.22 11.36
C ALA A 123 -24.40 8.50 11.18
N LYS A 124 -24.94 9.66 11.55
CA LYS A 124 -24.25 10.94 11.54
C LYS A 124 -22.96 10.91 12.35
N LYS A 125 -22.99 10.32 13.55
CA LYS A 125 -21.78 10.19 14.38
C LYS A 125 -20.70 9.35 13.69
N ALA A 126 -21.08 8.21 13.10
CA ALA A 126 -20.14 7.36 12.35
C ALA A 126 -19.56 8.07 11.11
N LEU A 127 -20.38 8.86 10.38
CA LEU A 127 -19.93 9.66 9.23
C LEU A 127 -18.94 10.77 9.64
N ILE A 128 -19.17 11.42 10.78
CA ILE A 128 -18.24 12.41 11.34
C ILE A 128 -16.92 11.73 11.72
N ASP A 129 -16.97 10.60 12.43
CA ASP A 129 -15.76 9.86 12.84
C ASP A 129 -14.98 9.37 11.61
N LEU A 130 -15.68 8.95 10.55
CA LEU A 130 -15.09 8.56 9.28
C LEU A 130 -14.43 9.75 8.57
N SER A 131 -15.13 10.89 8.48
CA SER A 131 -14.58 12.11 7.88
C SER A 131 -13.32 12.57 8.60
N ILE A 132 -13.31 12.55 9.94
CA ILE A 132 -12.12 12.86 10.73
C ILE A 132 -10.99 11.87 10.42
N SER A 133 -11.28 10.57 10.42
CA SER A 133 -10.26 9.53 10.14
C SER A 133 -9.67 9.61 8.74
N MET A 134 -10.41 10.13 7.76
CA MET A 134 -9.91 10.33 6.39
C MET A 134 -9.09 11.61 6.22
N LEU A 135 -9.30 12.60 7.09
CA LEU A 135 -8.55 13.87 7.12
C LEU A 135 -7.26 13.79 7.96
N ASP A 136 -7.16 12.81 8.86
CA ASP A 136 -6.01 12.66 9.73
C ASP A 136 -4.78 12.18 8.93
N ASP A 137 -3.98 13.13 8.43
CA ASP A 137 -2.68 12.92 7.81
C ASP A 137 -1.65 12.46 8.87
N ASN A 138 -1.88 11.33 9.55
CA ASN A 138 -0.94 10.61 10.42
C ASN A 138 0.02 11.48 11.26
N LYS A 139 -0.40 12.66 11.73
CA LYS A 139 0.40 13.44 12.68
C LYS A 139 0.21 12.95 14.10
N ASP A 140 -0.88 12.23 14.37
CA ASP A 140 -1.21 11.72 15.69
C ASP A 140 -1.63 10.23 15.66
N SER A 141 -0.69 9.33 15.35
CA SER A 141 -0.82 7.91 15.66
C SER A 141 -0.74 7.70 17.19
N ASN A 142 -1.79 8.12 17.90
CA ASN A 142 -2.05 7.85 19.31
C ASN A 142 -3.53 8.12 19.64
N VAL A 143 -4.46 7.56 18.86
CA VAL A 143 -5.72 7.15 19.46
C VAL A 143 -5.48 5.80 20.11
N ALA A 144 -4.83 5.85 21.27
CA ALA A 144 -5.07 4.85 22.29
C ALA A 144 -6.58 4.65 22.32
N GLN A 145 -7.03 3.40 22.15
CA GLN A 145 -8.40 3.02 22.39
C GLN A 145 -8.82 3.61 23.74
N ARG A 146 -9.53 4.75 23.69
CA ARG A 146 -10.32 5.21 24.81
C ARG A 146 -11.50 4.26 24.83
N ASN A 147 -11.26 3.07 25.40
CA ASN A 147 -12.28 2.22 25.96
C ASN A 147 -13.10 3.10 26.90
N ARG A 148 -14.16 3.70 26.39
CA ARG A 148 -15.24 4.25 27.20
C ARG A 148 -16.05 3.06 27.71
N SER A 149 -15.45 2.30 28.61
CA SER A 149 -16.20 1.41 29.47
C SER A 149 -17.05 2.29 30.38
N PHE A 150 -18.35 2.05 30.35
CA PHE A 150 -19.35 2.63 31.23
C PHE A 150 -18.91 2.53 32.70
N GLY A 151 -18.67 3.67 33.33
CA GLY A 151 -18.53 3.82 34.77
C GLY A 151 -19.55 4.84 35.26
N ARG A 152 -20.74 4.36 35.63
CA ARG A 152 -21.75 5.12 36.38
C ARG A 152 -21.46 4.98 37.88
N ASN A 153 -21.88 5.99 38.64
CA ASN A 153 -21.94 6.13 40.12
C ASN A 153 -20.64 6.51 40.84
N ASN A 154 -20.64 7.33 41.89
CA ASN A 154 -21.59 8.28 42.48
C ASN A 154 -20.77 9.13 43.46
N GLY A 155 -21.23 10.34 43.80
CA GLY A 155 -20.60 11.16 44.84
C GLY A 155 -20.60 10.52 46.23
N GLY A 156 -19.62 10.89 47.06
CA GLY A 156 -19.57 10.52 48.48
C GLY A 156 -18.25 10.85 49.14
N ARG A 157 -18.28 11.80 50.08
CA ARG A 157 -17.21 12.19 51.00
C ARG A 157 -16.98 11.13 52.09
N GLU A 158 -15.79 11.25 52.70
CA GLU A 158 -15.38 10.88 54.08
C GLU A 158 -14.83 9.47 54.42
N LYS A 159 -13.55 9.52 54.88
CA LYS A 159 -12.96 9.03 56.15
C LYS A 159 -12.70 7.54 56.46
N ASP A 160 -11.43 7.34 56.83
CA ASP A 160 -10.89 6.68 58.05
C ASP A 160 -10.47 5.18 58.09
N HIS A 161 -9.15 5.04 58.29
CA HIS A 161 -8.39 4.25 59.29
C HIS A 161 -8.29 2.70 59.28
N SER A 162 -7.01 2.26 59.11
CA SER A 162 -6.27 1.20 59.85
C SER A 162 -6.62 -0.27 59.57
N HIS A 163 -5.79 -1.32 59.70
CA HIS A 163 -4.43 -1.59 60.22
C HIS A 163 -4.03 -3.00 59.68
N GLY A 164 -2.73 -3.32 59.53
CA GLY A 164 -2.30 -4.74 59.41
C GLY A 164 -0.89 -4.96 58.84
N ASN A 165 0.04 -5.32 59.72
CA ASN A 165 1.50 -5.34 59.56
C ASN A 165 2.02 -6.72 59.09
N SER A 166 3.05 -6.80 58.23
CA SER A 166 4.20 -7.73 58.36
C SER A 166 5.21 -7.63 57.19
N HIS A 167 6.47 -7.88 57.53
CA HIS A 167 7.74 -7.61 56.86
C HIS A 167 8.01 -8.30 55.51
N GLY A 168 8.72 -7.57 54.64
CA GLY A 168 9.44 -8.11 53.50
C GLY A 168 10.33 -7.04 52.86
N ASN A 169 11.57 -6.92 53.33
CA ASN A 169 12.60 -6.04 52.80
C ASN A 169 12.94 -6.47 51.36
N ASN A 170 12.62 -5.64 50.36
CA ASN A 170 13.36 -5.59 49.09
C ASN A 170 13.09 -4.29 48.33
N ASN A 171 14.18 -3.55 48.16
CA ASN A 171 14.30 -2.30 47.44
C ASN A 171 14.30 -2.56 45.93
N TYR A 172 13.15 -2.47 45.25
CA TYR A 172 13.12 -2.28 43.79
C TYR A 172 11.99 -1.35 43.36
N GLN A 173 12.44 -0.29 42.69
CA GLN A 173 11.75 0.71 41.90
C GLN A 173 10.36 0.31 41.36
N HIS A 174 9.44 1.27 41.49
CA HIS A 174 8.33 1.50 40.56
C HIS A 174 8.82 1.36 39.10
N GLN A 175 8.67 0.18 38.51
CA GLN A 175 8.67 0.02 37.07
C GLN A 175 7.23 -0.18 36.62
N SER A 176 6.77 0.84 35.92
CA SER A 176 5.58 0.89 35.06
C SER A 176 5.08 -0.50 34.66
N LEU A 177 3.86 -0.83 35.09
CA LEU A 177 3.07 -1.91 34.51
C LEU A 177 3.16 -1.81 32.99
N GLY A 178 3.61 -2.92 32.40
CA GLY A 178 4.09 -3.00 31.04
C GLY A 178 3.22 -2.24 30.06
N HIS A 179 3.86 -1.36 29.30
CA HIS A 179 3.52 -1.22 27.90
C HIS A 179 3.45 -2.64 27.34
N PHE A 180 2.22 -3.14 27.16
CA PHE A 180 1.96 -4.13 26.14
C PHE A 180 2.54 -3.52 24.87
N ARG A 181 3.78 -3.90 24.55
CA ARG A 181 4.35 -3.77 23.22
C ARG A 181 3.43 -4.62 22.38
N SER A 182 2.38 -4.00 21.86
CA SER A 182 1.81 -4.50 20.62
C SER A 182 3.01 -4.66 19.71
N LEU A 183 3.20 -5.85 19.15
CA LEU A 183 3.99 -6.01 17.93
C LEU A 183 3.21 -5.34 16.80
N SER A 184 2.85 -4.06 16.99
CA SER A 184 2.37 -3.21 15.94
C SER A 184 3.57 -3.05 15.05
N TRP A 185 3.53 -3.75 13.93
CA TRP A 185 4.37 -3.53 12.76
C TRP A 185 4.15 -2.13 12.15
N SER A 186 3.81 -1.15 12.99
CA SER A 186 3.58 0.24 12.68
C SER A 186 4.88 0.87 12.25
N VAL A 187 4.80 1.61 11.17
CA VAL A 187 5.93 2.33 10.64
C VAL A 187 6.27 3.50 11.59
N SER A 188 7.58 3.74 11.82
CA SER A 188 8.05 4.84 12.67
C SER A 188 7.46 6.18 12.23
N ARG A 189 7.17 7.08 13.19
CA ARG A 189 6.70 8.46 12.95
C ARG A 189 7.63 9.28 12.04
N THR A 190 8.90 8.87 11.91
CA THR A 190 9.91 9.50 11.05
C THR A 190 9.96 8.97 9.62
N TRP A 191 9.12 7.99 9.28
CA TRP A 191 9.08 7.40 7.95
C TRP A 191 8.39 8.32 6.93
N SER A 192 8.81 8.18 5.68
CA SER A 192 8.29 8.95 4.56
C SER A 192 8.30 8.05 3.33
N ALA A 193 7.14 7.89 2.71
CA ALA A 193 7.02 7.12 1.47
C ALA A 193 7.87 7.77 0.37
N ALA A 194 7.88 9.10 0.27
CA ALA A 194 8.68 9.85 -0.69
C ALA A 194 10.18 9.56 -0.55
N ARG A 195 10.71 9.59 0.68
CA ARG A 195 12.11 9.25 0.96
C ARG A 195 12.42 7.79 0.61
N GLN A 196 11.50 6.88 0.92
CA GLN A 196 11.69 5.47 0.61
C GLN A 196 11.70 5.21 -0.91
N LEU A 197 10.80 5.85 -1.65
CA LEU A 197 10.76 5.79 -3.10
C LEU A 197 12.00 6.42 -3.74
N GLN A 198 12.48 7.55 -3.22
CA GLN A 198 13.76 8.12 -3.64
C GLN A 198 14.93 7.16 -3.37
N ALA A 199 14.95 6.50 -2.21
CA ALA A 199 16.00 5.56 -1.85
C ALA A 199 15.98 4.27 -2.70
N ILE A 200 14.81 3.85 -3.19
CA ILE A 200 14.65 2.77 -4.18
C ILE A 200 15.11 3.26 -5.56
N GLY A 201 14.67 4.45 -5.98
CA GLY A 201 14.94 5.03 -7.30
C GLY A 201 16.37 5.53 -7.50
N ASN A 202 17.13 5.70 -6.42
CA ASN A 202 18.47 6.26 -6.49
C ASN A 202 19.42 5.38 -7.33
N ASN A 203 20.17 6.04 -8.22
CA ASN A 203 21.18 5.43 -9.08
C ASN A 203 20.66 4.31 -10.01
N ILE A 204 19.38 4.34 -10.42
CA ILE A 204 18.87 3.45 -11.48
C ILE A 204 19.20 4.08 -12.83
N ASN A 205 20.31 3.65 -13.44
CA ASN A 205 20.80 4.17 -14.72
C ASN A 205 20.76 3.10 -15.81
N PRO A 206 20.43 3.45 -17.07
CA PRO A 206 20.53 2.52 -18.19
C PRO A 206 21.94 1.92 -18.29
N PRO A 207 22.08 0.60 -18.52
CA PRO A 207 23.38 -0.02 -18.67
C PRO A 207 24.10 0.51 -19.91
N LYS A 208 25.43 0.71 -19.80
CA LYS A 208 26.23 1.19 -20.94
C LYS A 208 26.42 0.06 -21.96
N ALA A 209 26.78 0.41 -23.19
CA ALA A 209 27.06 -0.57 -24.24
C ALA A 209 28.12 -1.60 -23.81
N ASN A 210 29.16 -1.17 -23.10
CA ASN A 210 30.20 -2.04 -22.58
C ASN A 210 29.67 -3.03 -21.53
N ASP A 211 28.76 -2.59 -20.66
CA ASP A 211 28.13 -3.45 -19.64
C ASP A 211 27.22 -4.49 -20.30
N LEU A 212 26.51 -4.10 -21.35
CA LEU A 212 25.66 -5.01 -22.13
C LEU A 212 26.49 -6.09 -22.81
N ILE A 213 27.62 -5.74 -23.43
CA ILE A 213 28.52 -6.71 -24.06
C ILE A 213 29.15 -7.62 -22.99
N ALA A 214 29.65 -7.05 -21.89
CA ALA A 214 30.31 -7.80 -20.83
C ALA A 214 29.39 -8.80 -20.11
N THR A 215 28.09 -8.54 -20.09
CA THR A 215 27.09 -9.36 -19.39
C THR A 215 26.19 -10.16 -20.34
N ASN A 216 26.51 -10.22 -21.63
CA ASN A 216 25.67 -10.84 -22.67
C ASN A 216 24.21 -10.33 -22.62
N GLY A 217 24.02 -9.05 -22.31
CA GLY A 217 22.71 -8.39 -22.20
C GLY A 217 22.00 -8.56 -20.85
N LEU A 218 22.51 -9.36 -19.89
CA LEU A 218 21.86 -9.58 -18.59
C LEU A 218 21.74 -8.31 -17.74
N ALA A 219 22.65 -7.34 -17.89
CA ALA A 219 22.56 -6.04 -17.26
C ALA A 219 21.24 -5.31 -17.59
N MET A 220 20.69 -5.53 -18.80
CA MET A 220 19.39 -4.99 -19.20
C MET A 220 18.27 -5.57 -18.33
N SER A 221 18.26 -6.88 -18.10
CA SER A 221 17.25 -7.54 -17.26
C SER A 221 17.23 -7.00 -15.84
N VAL A 222 18.41 -6.75 -15.25
CA VAL A 222 18.54 -6.14 -13.92
C VAL A 222 18.00 -4.72 -13.92
N TYR A 223 18.32 -3.91 -14.93
CA TYR A 223 17.80 -2.54 -15.05
C TYR A 223 16.27 -2.50 -15.21
N VAL A 224 15.70 -3.38 -16.04
CA VAL A 224 14.25 -3.50 -16.18
C VAL A 224 13.64 -3.86 -14.83
N MET A 225 14.13 -4.89 -14.16
CA MET A 225 13.55 -5.32 -12.88
C MET A 225 13.63 -4.22 -11.80
N ASN A 226 14.71 -3.45 -11.75
CA ASN A 226 14.82 -2.26 -10.88
C ASN A 226 13.74 -1.21 -11.22
N SER A 227 13.54 -0.92 -12.51
CA SER A 227 12.53 0.04 -12.98
C SER A 227 11.11 -0.43 -12.63
N VAL A 228 10.85 -1.73 -12.77
CA VAL A 228 9.58 -2.36 -12.45
C VAL A 228 9.30 -2.32 -10.94
N LEU A 229 10.29 -2.68 -10.12
CA LEU A 229 10.21 -2.59 -8.66
C LEU A 229 9.84 -1.16 -8.23
N LEU A 230 10.58 -0.15 -8.73
CA LEU A 230 10.30 1.25 -8.42
C LEU A 230 8.88 1.65 -8.82
N PHE A 231 8.46 1.30 -10.04
CA PHE A 231 7.13 1.64 -10.56
C PHE A 231 6.02 1.03 -9.71
N VAL A 232 6.12 -0.26 -9.35
CA VAL A 232 5.10 -0.95 -8.56
C VAL A 232 5.01 -0.37 -7.16
N MET A 233 6.14 -0.13 -6.50
CA MET A 233 6.17 0.48 -5.17
C MET A 233 5.61 1.91 -5.21
N TRP A 234 5.95 2.69 -6.24
CA TRP A 234 5.40 4.03 -6.45
C TRP A 234 3.89 4.02 -6.69
N ALA A 235 3.39 3.11 -7.52
CA ALA A 235 1.96 2.98 -7.80
C ALA A 235 1.16 2.56 -6.54
N LEU A 236 1.71 1.67 -5.72
CA LEU A 236 1.13 1.30 -4.43
C LEU A 236 1.03 2.51 -3.49
N VAL A 237 2.13 3.26 -3.34
CA VAL A 237 2.18 4.50 -2.54
C VAL A 237 1.20 5.55 -3.07
N ALA A 238 1.00 5.63 -4.39
CA ALA A 238 0.02 6.53 -4.98
C ALA A 238 -1.42 6.11 -4.63
N ALA A 239 -1.73 4.81 -4.73
CA ALA A 239 -3.07 4.27 -4.55
C ALA A 239 -3.52 4.27 -3.08
N ILE A 240 -2.71 3.71 -2.19
CA ILE A 240 -3.08 3.39 -0.81
C ILE A 240 -2.65 4.53 0.14
N PRO A 241 -3.41 4.81 1.22
CA PRO A 241 -3.02 5.80 2.21
C PRO A 241 -1.67 5.47 2.86
N CYS A 242 -0.74 6.42 2.81
CA CYS A 242 0.52 6.32 3.52
C CYS A 242 1.11 7.71 3.78
N GLN A 243 2.03 7.79 4.75
CA GLN A 243 2.63 9.04 5.19
C GLN A 243 3.60 9.62 4.15
N ASP A 244 3.50 10.93 3.92
CA ASP A 244 4.42 11.70 3.07
C ASP A 244 4.63 11.05 1.69
N ARG A 245 3.53 10.86 0.93
CA ARG A 245 3.52 10.16 -0.36
C ARG A 245 4.51 10.70 -1.39
N GLY A 246 4.68 12.03 -1.43
CA GLY A 246 5.55 12.76 -2.35
C GLY A 246 5.77 12.05 -3.69
N LEU A 247 4.75 12.06 -4.56
CA LEU A 247 4.72 11.29 -5.82
C LEU A 247 5.68 11.81 -6.92
N GLN A 248 6.62 12.68 -6.56
CA GLN A 248 7.61 13.30 -7.46
C GLN A 248 8.78 12.35 -7.74
N VAL A 249 8.50 11.15 -8.24
CA VAL A 249 9.53 10.20 -8.68
C VAL A 249 9.79 10.43 -10.17
N HIS A 250 11.04 10.69 -10.54
CA HIS A 250 11.43 10.87 -11.93
C HIS A 250 11.90 9.55 -12.54
N PHE A 251 11.12 9.00 -13.48
CA PHE A 251 11.52 7.84 -14.28
C PHE A 251 12.34 8.29 -15.50
N THR A 252 13.67 8.18 -15.40
CA THR A 252 14.61 8.53 -16.48
C THR A 252 14.86 7.34 -17.42
N ILE A 253 13.80 6.73 -17.94
CA ILE A 253 13.87 5.56 -18.81
C ILE A 253 13.88 6.00 -20.29
N PRO A 254 14.88 5.62 -21.10
CA PRO A 254 14.90 5.91 -22.52
C PRO A 254 13.67 5.35 -23.25
N ARG A 255 12.96 6.22 -23.99
CA ARG A 255 11.79 5.84 -24.81
C ARG A 255 12.13 4.95 -26.01
N SER A 256 13.42 4.78 -26.32
CA SER A 256 13.89 3.83 -27.33
C SER A 256 13.58 2.37 -26.96
N TYR A 257 13.38 2.09 -25.67
CA TYR A 257 12.99 0.76 -25.21
C TYR A 257 11.49 0.53 -25.37
N THR A 258 11.10 -0.55 -26.03
CA THR A 258 9.70 -0.88 -26.33
C THR A 258 8.85 -1.12 -25.08
N TRP A 259 9.43 -1.66 -24.00
CA TRP A 259 8.77 -1.86 -22.71
C TRP A 259 8.62 -0.55 -21.90
N ALA A 260 9.44 0.47 -22.18
CA ALA A 260 9.41 1.73 -21.45
C ALA A 260 8.20 2.58 -21.82
N ILE A 261 7.80 2.55 -23.09
CA ILE A 261 6.65 3.31 -23.59
C ILE A 261 5.37 3.05 -22.78
N PRO A 262 4.91 1.80 -22.61
CA PRO A 262 3.66 1.54 -21.89
C PRO A 262 3.80 1.80 -20.37
N LEU A 263 4.99 1.61 -19.78
CA LEU A 263 5.23 1.94 -18.36
C LEU A 263 5.16 3.45 -18.12
N LEU A 264 5.83 4.25 -18.95
CA LEU A 264 5.80 5.71 -18.86
C LEU A 264 4.40 6.26 -19.11
N ALA A 265 3.64 5.67 -20.04
CA ALA A 265 2.25 6.05 -20.27
C ALA A 265 1.36 5.79 -19.04
N LEU A 266 1.57 4.71 -18.30
CA LEU A 266 0.86 4.49 -17.03
C LEU A 266 1.30 5.46 -15.94
N HIS A 267 2.60 5.73 -15.84
CA HIS A 267 3.14 6.73 -14.92
C HIS A 267 2.48 8.09 -15.15
N ASP A 268 2.44 8.56 -16.40
CA ASP A 268 1.87 9.87 -16.73
C ASP A 268 0.37 9.93 -16.39
N ARG A 269 -0.38 8.85 -16.64
CA ARG A 269 -1.81 8.75 -16.26
C ARG A 269 -2.04 8.82 -14.76
N ILE A 270 -1.25 8.10 -13.97
CA ILE A 270 -1.36 8.13 -12.50
C ILE A 270 -1.00 9.53 -11.98
N LEU A 271 -0.01 10.19 -12.58
CA LEU A 271 0.38 11.55 -12.24
C LEU A 271 -0.68 12.59 -12.63
N GLU A 272 -1.39 12.39 -13.74
CA GLU A 272 -2.55 13.20 -14.10
C GLU A 272 -3.68 13.04 -13.08
N GLU A 273 -3.98 11.81 -12.67
CA GLU A 273 -4.97 11.53 -11.62
C GLU A 273 -4.55 12.13 -10.26
N SER A 274 -3.25 12.11 -9.93
CA SER A 274 -2.77 12.71 -8.69
C SER A 274 -2.99 14.23 -8.67
N LYS A 275 -2.69 14.93 -9.78
CA LYS A 275 -2.90 16.38 -9.90
C LYS A 275 -4.37 16.79 -9.78
N LYS A 276 -5.30 15.95 -10.29
CA LYS A 276 -6.74 16.18 -10.12
C LYS A 276 -7.17 16.11 -8.64
N ARG A 277 -6.43 15.37 -7.81
CA ARG A 277 -6.79 15.10 -6.40
C ARG A 277 -5.97 15.84 -5.36
N GLU A 278 -4.81 16.38 -5.72
CA GLU A 278 -3.97 17.18 -4.84
C GLU A 278 -4.74 18.38 -4.23
N ARG A 279 -5.64 19.00 -5.01
CA ARG A 279 -6.50 20.10 -4.53
C ARG A 279 -7.51 19.69 -3.46
N LYS A 280 -7.71 18.40 -3.22
CA LYS A 280 -8.73 17.84 -2.31
C LYS A 280 -8.13 17.24 -1.04
N ASN A 281 -6.81 17.33 -0.83
CA ASN A 281 -6.09 16.66 0.27
C ASN A 281 -6.48 15.17 0.39
N ALA A 282 -6.65 14.48 -0.74
CA ALA A 282 -7.10 13.09 -0.74
C ALA A 282 -5.97 12.20 -0.18
N CYS A 283 -6.28 11.34 0.79
CA CYS A 283 -5.32 10.46 1.46
C CYS A 283 -4.79 9.30 0.57
N GLY A 284 -5.41 9.04 -0.58
CA GLY A 284 -5.02 8.00 -1.55
C GLY A 284 -5.66 8.23 -2.91
N LEU A 285 -5.14 7.60 -3.97
CA LEU A 285 -5.74 7.66 -5.31
C LEU A 285 -6.64 6.45 -5.63
N LEU A 286 -6.70 5.44 -4.76
CA LEU A 286 -7.50 4.24 -4.96
C LEU A 286 -8.97 4.59 -5.24
N ARG A 287 -9.57 4.01 -6.29
CA ARG A 287 -10.94 4.33 -6.74
C ARG A 287 -11.98 4.16 -5.63
N GLU A 288 -11.87 3.09 -4.85
CA GLU A 288 -12.78 2.77 -3.77
C GLU A 288 -12.76 3.84 -2.67
N ILE A 289 -11.58 4.43 -2.36
CA ILE A 289 -11.48 5.56 -1.40
C ILE A 289 -12.29 6.76 -1.91
N GLN A 290 -12.24 7.02 -3.21
CA GLN A 290 -13.00 8.11 -3.82
C GLN A 290 -14.52 7.87 -3.71
N GLN A 291 -14.94 6.61 -3.79
CA GLN A 291 -16.34 6.21 -3.60
C GLN A 291 -16.76 6.33 -2.14
N ILE A 292 -15.88 5.99 -1.18
CA ILE A 292 -16.09 6.26 0.25
C ILE A 292 -16.31 7.76 0.46
N GLU A 293 -15.39 8.61 0.01
CA GLU A 293 -15.51 10.06 0.17
C GLU A 293 -16.83 10.61 -0.41
N LYS A 294 -17.22 10.14 -1.60
CA LYS A 294 -18.48 10.54 -2.24
C LYS A 294 -19.68 10.12 -1.37
N SER A 295 -19.68 8.87 -0.92
CA SER A 295 -20.77 8.32 -0.10
C SER A 295 -20.89 9.04 1.23
N VAL A 296 -19.76 9.36 1.87
CA VAL A 296 -19.72 10.11 3.13
C VAL A 296 -20.27 11.52 2.96
N ARG A 297 -19.86 12.25 1.91
CA ARG A 297 -20.38 13.60 1.63
C ARG A 297 -21.90 13.58 1.42
N GLN A 298 -22.38 12.72 0.52
CA GLN A 298 -23.80 12.63 0.18
C GLN A 298 -24.66 12.20 1.38
N MET A 299 -24.18 11.23 2.17
CA MET A 299 -24.90 10.78 3.35
C MET A 299 -24.88 11.82 4.48
N SER A 300 -23.79 12.58 4.62
CA SER A 300 -23.71 13.66 5.62
C SER A 300 -24.67 14.80 5.30
N GLU A 301 -24.74 15.23 4.04
CA GLU A 301 -25.72 16.22 3.57
C GLU A 301 -27.17 15.77 3.84
N LEU A 302 -27.44 14.48 3.66
CA LEU A 302 -28.75 13.91 3.99
C LEU A 302 -29.02 13.87 5.49
N ALA A 303 -28.03 13.50 6.29
CA ALA A 303 -28.16 13.50 7.74
C ALA A 303 -28.32 14.89 8.34
N ASP A 304 -27.79 15.93 7.68
CA ASP A 304 -27.93 17.33 8.10
C ASP A 304 -29.28 17.95 7.68
N SER A 305 -29.84 17.53 6.54
CA SER A 305 -31.13 18.03 6.03
C SER A 305 -32.35 17.27 6.55
N ALA A 306 -32.17 16.16 7.26
CA ALA A 306 -33.25 15.34 7.79
C ALA A 306 -34.04 16.07 8.90
N GLN A 307 -35.36 16.16 8.72
CA GLN A 307 -36.32 16.61 9.72
C GLN A 307 -37.26 15.45 10.07
N PHE A 308 -37.57 15.28 11.35
CA PHE A 308 -38.36 14.14 11.82
C PHE A 308 -39.78 14.56 12.20
N PRO A 309 -40.82 13.78 11.86
CA PRO A 309 -40.77 12.51 11.10
C PRO A 309 -40.34 12.74 9.63
N LEU A 310 -39.64 11.76 9.05
CA LEU A 310 -39.16 11.86 7.66
C LEU A 310 -40.33 11.88 6.68
N THR A 311 -40.16 12.61 5.59
CA THR A 311 -41.07 12.53 4.43
C THR A 311 -40.80 11.24 3.65
N GLU A 312 -41.82 10.72 2.96
CA GLU A 312 -41.69 9.51 2.14
C GLU A 312 -40.60 9.66 1.07
N GLU A 313 -40.50 10.84 0.44
CA GLU A 313 -39.44 11.17 -0.51
C GLU A 313 -38.04 11.06 0.11
N LYS A 314 -37.86 11.58 1.33
CA LYS A 314 -36.58 11.50 2.06
C LYS A 314 -36.26 10.07 2.47
N GLU A 315 -37.25 9.27 2.87
CA GLU A 315 -37.02 7.85 3.15
C GLU A 315 -36.56 7.08 1.91
N VAL A 316 -37.15 7.35 0.74
CA VAL A 316 -36.71 6.76 -0.53
C VAL A 316 -35.28 7.20 -0.87
N GLU A 317 -34.96 8.48 -0.72
CA GLU A 317 -33.61 9.01 -0.95
C GLU A 317 -32.57 8.34 -0.03
N VAL A 318 -32.91 8.14 1.24
CA VAL A 318 -32.04 7.45 2.22
C VAL A 318 -31.82 6.00 1.82
N ARG A 319 -32.86 5.25 1.46
CA ARG A 319 -32.73 3.86 1.01
C ARG A 319 -31.85 3.74 -0.23
N GLN A 320 -32.01 4.64 -1.20
CA GLN A 320 -31.15 4.68 -2.39
C GLN A 320 -29.67 4.90 -2.03
N ARG A 321 -29.40 5.80 -1.08
CA ARG A 321 -28.03 6.14 -0.66
C ARG A 321 -27.40 5.04 0.19
N VAL A 322 -28.18 4.38 1.03
CA VAL A 322 -27.76 3.18 1.77
C VAL A 322 -27.36 2.07 0.79
N GLN A 323 -28.12 1.87 -0.29
CA GLN A 323 -27.74 0.92 -1.35
C GLN A 323 -26.43 1.31 -2.06
N GLU A 324 -26.20 2.60 -2.31
CA GLU A 324 -24.92 3.09 -2.86
C GLU A 324 -23.75 2.79 -1.90
N VAL A 325 -23.92 3.07 -0.60
CA VAL A 325 -22.91 2.76 0.44
C VAL A 325 -22.66 1.25 0.53
N SER A 326 -23.71 0.42 0.44
CA SER A 326 -23.60 -1.05 0.49
C SER A 326 -22.68 -1.57 -0.60
N LYS A 327 -22.86 -1.09 -1.84
CA LYS A 327 -22.00 -1.46 -2.98
C LYS A 327 -20.52 -1.13 -2.73
N VAL A 328 -20.25 -0.01 -2.06
CA VAL A 328 -18.87 0.37 -1.70
C VAL A 328 -18.33 -0.59 -0.63
N CYS A 329 -19.10 -0.90 0.41
CA CYS A 329 -18.72 -1.87 1.43
C CYS A 329 -18.45 -3.26 0.84
N ASP A 330 -19.29 -3.74 -0.07
CA ASP A 330 -19.12 -5.03 -0.73
C ASP A 330 -17.83 -5.06 -1.57
N ALA A 331 -17.58 -4.01 -2.37
CA ALA A 331 -16.35 -3.89 -3.14
C ALA A 331 -15.07 -3.87 -2.27
N LEU A 332 -15.12 -3.20 -1.12
CA LEU A 332 -14.02 -3.18 -0.16
C LEU A 332 -13.82 -4.56 0.49
N LYS A 333 -14.91 -5.20 0.93
CA LYS A 333 -14.89 -6.52 1.56
C LYS A 333 -14.28 -7.57 0.65
N ASP A 334 -14.68 -7.57 -0.62
CA ASP A 334 -14.21 -8.55 -1.61
C ASP A 334 -12.78 -8.26 -2.09
N GLY A 335 -12.36 -6.98 -2.10
CA GLY A 335 -11.08 -6.57 -2.69
C GLY A 335 -9.91 -6.40 -1.72
N LEU A 336 -10.15 -6.03 -0.45
CA LEU A 336 -9.07 -5.75 0.51
C LEU A 336 -8.35 -7.02 0.96
N ASP A 337 -9.08 -8.11 1.19
CA ASP A 337 -8.51 -9.41 1.57
C ASP A 337 -7.53 -9.98 0.52
N PRO A 338 -7.91 -10.08 -0.78
CA PRO A 338 -6.97 -10.46 -1.83
C PRO A 338 -5.76 -9.54 -1.92
N LEU A 339 -5.97 -8.22 -1.85
CA LEU A 339 -4.88 -7.25 -1.94
C LEU A 339 -3.86 -7.45 -0.81
N GLU A 340 -4.33 -7.59 0.43
CA GLU A 340 -3.45 -7.80 1.59
C GLU A 340 -2.63 -9.09 1.45
N ARG A 341 -3.25 -10.19 0.96
CA ARG A 341 -2.55 -11.45 0.68
C ARG A 341 -1.48 -11.26 -0.39
N GLN A 342 -1.77 -10.53 -1.47
CA GLN A 342 -0.80 -10.25 -2.53
C GLN A 342 0.37 -9.39 -2.03
N VAL A 343 0.11 -8.37 -1.20
CA VAL A 343 1.17 -7.56 -0.58
C VAL A 343 2.06 -8.41 0.33
N ARG A 344 1.48 -9.32 1.12
CA ARG A 344 2.25 -10.28 1.93
C ARG A 344 3.07 -11.24 1.07
N GLU A 345 2.51 -11.72 -0.04
CA GLU A 345 3.22 -12.57 -0.98
C GLU A 345 4.43 -11.84 -1.59
N VAL A 346 4.24 -10.60 -2.04
CA VAL A 346 5.33 -9.73 -2.52
C VAL A 346 6.43 -9.58 -1.47
N PHE A 347 6.06 -9.29 -0.22
CA PHE A 347 6.99 -9.19 0.89
C PHE A 347 7.81 -10.49 1.05
N HIS A 348 7.14 -11.64 1.14
CA HIS A 348 7.82 -12.93 1.33
C HIS A 348 8.70 -13.31 0.14
N ARG A 349 8.26 -13.05 -1.10
CA ARG A 349 9.08 -13.35 -2.28
C ARG A 349 10.34 -12.49 -2.36
N ILE A 350 10.26 -11.22 -1.96
CA ILE A 350 11.43 -10.34 -1.88
C ILE A 350 12.42 -10.89 -0.84
N VAL A 351 11.95 -11.23 0.37
CA VAL A 351 12.78 -11.80 1.43
C VAL A 351 13.47 -13.07 0.95
N ARG A 352 12.69 -14.02 0.41
CA ARG A 352 13.19 -15.31 -0.09
C ARG A 352 14.21 -15.13 -1.21
N SER A 353 13.93 -14.27 -2.18
CA SER A 353 14.83 -14.05 -3.33
C SER A 353 16.14 -13.39 -2.91
N ARG A 354 16.13 -12.52 -1.90
CA ARG A 354 17.34 -11.96 -1.33
C ARG A 354 18.16 -13.01 -0.60
N THR A 355 17.55 -13.83 0.24
CA THR A 355 18.28 -14.90 0.97
C THR A 355 18.94 -15.86 -0.02
N GLU A 356 18.18 -16.38 -0.98
CA GLU A 356 18.70 -17.29 -2.01
C GLU A 356 19.75 -16.61 -2.91
N GLY A 357 19.55 -15.34 -3.25
CA GLY A 357 20.47 -14.55 -4.06
C GLY A 357 21.79 -14.25 -3.35
N LEU A 358 21.76 -13.88 -2.07
CA LEU A 358 22.95 -13.62 -1.26
C LEU A 358 23.73 -14.90 -0.98
N ASP A 359 23.07 -16.02 -0.69
CA ASP A 359 23.75 -17.31 -0.51
C ASP A 359 24.50 -17.73 -1.78
N SER A 360 23.95 -17.40 -2.95
CA SER A 360 24.56 -17.69 -4.25
C SER A 360 25.76 -16.80 -4.60
N LEU A 361 25.83 -15.59 -4.03
CA LEU A 361 26.92 -14.60 -4.21
C LEU A 361 28.00 -14.73 -3.13
N GLY A 362 27.60 -15.09 -1.91
CA GLY A 362 28.47 -15.31 -0.75
C GLY A 362 29.22 -16.64 -0.78
N SER A 363 28.73 -17.63 -1.53
CA SER A 363 29.47 -18.84 -1.88
C SER A 363 30.51 -18.56 -2.98
N ARG A 364 31.41 -17.59 -2.73
CA ARG A 364 32.69 -17.54 -3.43
C ARG A 364 33.45 -18.80 -3.02
N PRO A 365 34.00 -19.59 -3.96
CA PRO A 365 34.96 -20.60 -3.59
C PRO A 365 36.20 -19.86 -3.08
N ASN A 366 36.36 -19.78 -1.76
CA ASN A 366 37.69 -19.79 -1.21
C ASN A 366 38.26 -21.16 -1.58
N ASN A 367 39.12 -21.22 -2.61
CA ASN A 367 40.36 -22.01 -2.63
C ASN A 367 41.06 -22.00 -3.99
N ALA A 368 42.40 -21.88 -3.90
CA ALA A 368 43.48 -22.08 -4.88
C ALA A 368 43.53 -21.09 -6.05
N GLU A 369 44.56 -20.26 -6.25
CA GLU A 369 46.01 -20.39 -5.95
C GLU A 369 46.60 -19.24 -5.12
#